data_AF-A0A5P2QZ61-F1
#
_entry.id   AF-A0A5P2QZ61-F1
#
_cell.length_a   1.000
_cell.length_b   1.000
_cell.length_c   1.000
_cell.angle_alpha   90.00
_cell.angle_beta   90.00
_cell.angle_gamma   90.00
#
_symmetry.space_group_name_H-M   'P 1'
#
loop_
_entity.id
_entity.type
_entity.pdbx_description
1 polymer ?
#
loop_
_entity_poly.entity_id
_entity_poly.type
_entity_poly.pdbx_seq_one_letter_code
_entity_poly.pdbx_strand_id
1 'polypeptide(L)'
;MMNFYRAPKIAAHARVIAAFAVAAATLGACASSTDLARSNPNYFSAGISAGRLTGQYNPSGFSTAEVRDLLAANCTGGQLSGYGETPVDGLVAFTATCKGGTSAHGGSMEFERNGDQVISEGTVYDQNGNLLTPKG
;
A
#
# COMPACT_ATOMS: atom_id res chain seq x y z
N MET A 1 31.64 -6.04 65.22
CA MET A 1 30.90 -4.94 64.55
C MET A 1 31.11 -5.10 63.04
N MET A 2 30.12 -5.62 62.33
CA MET A 2 30.19 -5.88 60.87
C MET A 2 29.45 -4.78 60.12
N ASN A 3 30.16 -4.09 59.24
CA ASN A 3 29.68 -2.98 58.42
C ASN A 3 29.10 -3.55 57.11
N PHE A 4 27.78 -3.48 56.92
CA PHE A 4 27.16 -3.91 55.66
C PHE A 4 27.02 -2.72 54.70
N TYR A 5 27.87 -2.67 53.68
CA TYR A 5 27.68 -1.81 52.52
C TYR A 5 26.47 -2.30 51.70
N ARG A 6 25.40 -1.49 51.65
CA ARG A 6 24.28 -1.68 50.70
C ARG A 6 24.61 -0.99 49.38
N ALA A 7 24.82 -1.77 48.32
CA ALA A 7 24.83 -1.26 46.96
C ALA A 7 23.40 -0.90 46.49
N PRO A 8 23.20 0.20 45.74
CA PRO A 8 21.86 0.65 45.35
C PRO A 8 21.31 -0.19 44.18
N LYS A 9 20.15 -0.83 44.38
CA LYS A 9 19.38 -1.62 43.40
C LYS A 9 18.71 -0.79 42.29
N ILE A 10 19.20 0.41 41.99
CA ILE A 10 18.49 1.41 41.18
C ILE A 10 18.94 1.37 39.70
N ALA A 11 20.16 0.90 39.40
CA ALA A 11 20.72 0.95 38.05
C ALA A 11 20.12 -0.04 37.03
N ALA A 12 19.51 -1.14 37.49
CA ALA A 12 19.00 -2.19 36.60
C ALA A 12 17.69 -1.80 35.89
N HIS A 13 16.84 -1.00 36.53
CA HIS A 13 15.51 -0.64 36.01
C HIS A 13 15.58 0.43 34.90
N ALA A 14 16.53 1.36 34.98
CA ALA A 14 16.71 2.40 33.96
C ALA A 14 17.13 1.84 32.59
N ARG A 15 17.91 0.74 32.59
CA ARG A 15 18.39 0.09 31.35
C ARG A 15 17.27 -0.63 30.59
N VAL A 16 16.32 -1.23 31.31
CA VAL A 16 15.18 -1.94 30.70
C VAL A 16 14.20 -0.95 30.08
N ILE A 17 13.92 0.17 30.76
CA ILE A 17 13.02 1.22 30.25
C ILE A 17 13.59 1.88 28.98
N ALA A 18 14.90 2.15 28.96
CA ALA A 18 15.56 2.71 27.78
C ALA A 18 15.54 1.76 26.57
N ALA A 19 15.71 0.45 26.80
CA ALA A 19 15.65 -0.55 25.73
C ALA A 19 14.24 -0.67 25.11
N PHE A 20 13.18 -0.58 25.92
CA PHE A 20 11.80 -0.59 25.42
C PHE A 20 11.44 0.69 24.64
N ALA A 21 11.93 1.85 25.05
CA ALA A 21 11.69 3.11 24.35
C ALA A 21 12.36 3.15 22.95
N VAL A 22 13.55 2.55 22.81
CA VAL A 22 14.25 2.44 21.52
C VAL A 22 13.57 1.43 20.59
N ALA A 23 13.08 0.30 21.11
CA ALA A 23 12.34 -0.68 20.30
C ALA A 23 11.00 -0.12 19.79
N ALA A 24 10.26 0.62 20.62
CA ALA A 24 9.00 1.26 20.24
C ALA A 24 9.16 2.31 19.11
N ALA A 25 10.32 2.97 19.02
CA ALA A 25 10.60 3.95 17.98
C ALA A 25 10.86 3.32 16.59
N THR A 26 11.13 2.01 16.51
CA THR A 26 11.47 1.32 15.25
C THR A 26 10.30 0.55 14.62
N LEU A 27 9.17 0.42 15.34
CA LEU A 27 7.99 -0.34 14.90
C LEU A 27 7.02 0.45 13.99
N GLY A 28 7.32 1.71 13.68
CA GLY A 28 6.43 2.60 12.94
C GLY A 28 6.59 2.62 11.42
N ALA A 29 7.59 1.93 10.86
CA ALA A 29 7.89 2.01 9.44
C ALA A 29 7.22 0.89 8.62
N CYS A 30 5.88 0.83 8.64
CA CYS A 30 5.19 0.22 7.50
C CYS A 30 5.33 1.22 6.34
N ALA A 31 6.10 0.86 5.32
CA ALA A 31 6.19 1.69 4.11
C ALA A 31 4.79 1.83 3.50
N SER A 32 4.33 3.06 3.28
CA SER A 32 3.06 3.25 2.59
C SER A 32 3.22 2.89 1.10
N SER A 33 2.13 2.53 0.44
CA SER A 33 2.19 2.25 -1.01
C SER A 33 2.70 3.46 -1.81
N THR A 34 2.48 4.67 -1.32
CA THR A 34 3.02 5.91 -1.89
C THR A 34 4.55 5.97 -1.75
N ASP A 35 5.09 5.60 -0.60
CA ASP A 35 6.55 5.54 -0.39
C ASP A 35 7.19 4.46 -1.27
N LEU A 36 6.48 3.34 -1.47
CA LEU A 36 6.94 2.28 -2.34
C LEU A 36 6.92 2.70 -3.81
N ALA A 37 5.85 3.36 -4.30
CA ALA A 37 5.81 3.91 -5.66
C ALA A 37 6.89 4.98 -5.90
N ARG A 38 7.25 5.74 -4.86
CA ARG A 38 8.32 6.74 -4.92
C ARG A 38 9.71 6.09 -5.04
N SER A 39 9.95 5.02 -4.27
CA SER A 39 11.25 4.35 -4.22
C SER A 39 11.43 3.27 -5.29
N ASN A 40 10.34 2.70 -5.79
CA ASN A 40 10.29 1.70 -6.86
C ASN A 40 9.39 2.19 -8.01
N PRO A 41 9.95 2.74 -9.10
CA PRO A 41 9.17 3.19 -10.25
C PRO A 41 8.33 2.11 -10.91
N ASN A 42 8.72 0.83 -10.76
CA ASN A 42 8.04 -0.32 -11.33
C ASN A 42 6.86 -0.80 -10.47
N TYR A 43 6.49 -0.08 -9.41
CA TYR A 43 5.39 -0.43 -8.53
C TYR A 43 4.32 0.67 -8.49
N PHE A 44 3.05 0.27 -8.41
CA PHE A 44 1.98 1.10 -7.86
C PHE A 44 0.88 0.25 -7.23
N SER A 45 0.01 0.89 -6.45
CA SER A 45 -1.17 0.23 -5.88
C SER A 45 -2.45 0.99 -6.15
N ALA A 46 -3.57 0.27 -6.24
CA ALA A 46 -4.91 0.83 -6.31
C ALA A 46 -5.78 0.32 -5.15
N GLY A 47 -6.40 1.23 -4.41
CA GLY A 47 -7.49 0.93 -3.50
C GLY A 47 -8.82 0.83 -4.25
N ILE A 48 -9.62 -0.18 -3.91
CA ILE A 48 -10.96 -0.42 -4.44
C ILE A 48 -11.97 -0.01 -3.36
N SER A 49 -12.86 0.93 -3.70
CA SER A 49 -13.96 1.33 -2.83
C SER A 49 -15.10 1.95 -3.64
N ALA A 50 -16.34 1.56 -3.32
CA ALA A 50 -17.56 2.15 -3.88
C ALA A 50 -17.57 2.27 -5.42
N GLY A 51 -17.08 1.25 -6.13
CA GLY A 51 -17.00 1.24 -7.61
C GLY A 51 -15.93 2.14 -8.21
N ARG A 52 -15.01 2.66 -7.38
CA ARG A 52 -13.90 3.53 -7.76
C ARG A 52 -12.57 2.86 -7.44
N LEU A 53 -11.57 3.24 -8.23
CA LEU A 53 -10.17 2.85 -8.06
C LEU A 53 -9.36 4.11 -7.81
N THR A 54 -8.51 4.11 -6.79
CA THR A 54 -7.69 5.27 -6.43
C THR A 54 -6.30 4.85 -6.03
N GLY A 55 -5.28 5.61 -6.41
CA GLY A 55 -3.91 5.32 -6.05
C GLY A 55 -2.95 6.35 -6.59
N GLN A 56 -1.66 6.03 -6.57
CA GLN A 56 -0.61 6.85 -7.15
C GLN A 56 0.38 5.95 -7.87
N TYR A 57 0.90 6.38 -9.02
CA TYR A 57 1.95 5.68 -9.75
C TYR A 57 3.11 6.60 -10.06
N ASN A 58 4.27 6.00 -10.32
CA ASN A 58 5.46 6.72 -10.77
C ASN A 58 5.47 6.84 -12.30
N PRO A 59 5.40 8.05 -12.88
CA PRO A 59 5.34 8.22 -14.33
C PRO A 59 6.63 7.83 -15.06
N SER A 60 7.73 7.56 -14.34
CA SER A 60 8.96 7.03 -14.94
C SER A 60 8.91 5.52 -15.19
N GLY A 61 8.03 4.77 -14.53
CA GLY A 61 7.88 3.31 -14.73
C GLY A 61 6.56 2.90 -15.39
N PHE A 62 5.54 3.75 -15.37
CA PHE A 62 4.25 3.49 -16.01
C PHE A 62 3.74 4.70 -16.80
N SER A 63 3.11 4.42 -17.94
CA SER A 63 2.38 5.43 -18.70
C SER A 63 0.91 5.51 -18.26
N THR A 64 0.28 6.67 -18.47
CA THR A 64 -1.17 6.84 -18.24
C THR A 64 -2.01 5.79 -18.98
N ALA A 65 -1.64 5.44 -20.23
CA ALA A 65 -2.39 4.45 -21.01
C ALA A 65 -2.32 3.06 -20.37
N GLU A 66 -1.12 2.65 -19.96
CA GLU A 66 -0.90 1.37 -19.30
C GLU A 66 -1.63 1.28 -17.95
N VAL A 67 -1.56 2.33 -17.13
CA VAL A 67 -2.30 2.39 -15.85
C VAL A 67 -3.79 2.24 -16.09
N ARG A 68 -4.35 2.90 -17.11
CA ARG A 68 -5.77 2.78 -17.46
C ARG A 68 -6.15 1.35 -17.85
N ASP A 69 -5.32 0.69 -18.65
CA ASP A 69 -5.58 -0.68 -19.11
C ASP A 69 -5.51 -1.68 -17.94
N LEU A 70 -4.51 -1.56 -17.07
CA LEU A 70 -4.38 -2.36 -15.85
C LEU A 70 -5.58 -2.16 -14.90
N LEU A 71 -6.03 -0.91 -14.72
CA LEU A 71 -7.21 -0.61 -13.89
C LEU A 71 -8.51 -1.11 -14.53
N ALA A 72 -8.62 -1.09 -15.86
CA ALA A 72 -9.81 -1.55 -16.56
C ALA A 72 -10.07 -3.06 -16.34
N ALA A 73 -9.03 -3.88 -16.18
CA ALA A 73 -9.15 -5.30 -15.84
C ALA A 73 -9.87 -5.56 -14.50
N ASN A 74 -9.89 -4.57 -13.61
CA ASN A 74 -10.56 -4.61 -12.30
C ASN A 74 -12.03 -4.13 -12.36
N CYS A 75 -12.53 -3.82 -13.56
CA CYS A 75 -13.91 -3.41 -13.79
C CYS A 75 -14.76 -4.56 -14.32
N THR A 76 -16.03 -4.58 -13.92
CA THR A 76 -17.02 -5.47 -14.53
C THR A 76 -17.12 -5.17 -16.02
N GLY A 77 -16.79 -6.15 -16.86
CA GLY A 77 -16.77 -5.98 -18.32
C GLY A 77 -15.53 -5.26 -18.87
N GLY A 78 -14.51 -5.00 -18.06
CA GLY A 78 -13.20 -4.53 -18.56
C GLY A 78 -13.17 -3.06 -19.02
N GLN A 79 -14.07 -2.20 -18.51
CA GLN A 79 -14.24 -0.84 -19.02
C GLN A 79 -14.26 0.22 -17.91
N LEU A 80 -13.49 1.30 -18.12
CA LEU A 80 -13.60 2.53 -17.34
C LEU A 80 -14.66 3.46 -17.93
N SER A 81 -15.49 4.05 -17.07
CA SER A 81 -16.41 5.14 -17.45
C SER A 81 -15.81 6.53 -17.19
N GLY A 82 -14.78 6.62 -16.35
CA GLY A 82 -14.11 7.87 -16.02
C GLY A 82 -12.71 7.63 -15.48
N TYR A 83 -11.82 8.58 -15.71
CA TYR A 83 -10.43 8.54 -15.27
C TYR A 83 -9.88 9.96 -15.17
N GLY A 84 -9.21 10.28 -14.07
CA GLY A 84 -8.57 11.56 -13.83
C GLY A 84 -7.25 11.39 -13.12
N GLU A 85 -6.31 12.29 -13.41
CA GLU A 85 -4.95 12.29 -12.88
C GLU A 85 -4.59 13.69 -12.36
N THR A 86 -3.80 13.71 -11.30
CA THR A 86 -3.22 14.93 -10.72
C THR A 86 -1.77 14.65 -10.35
N PRO A 87 -0.80 15.41 -10.86
CA PRO A 87 0.59 15.32 -10.41
C PRO A 87 0.70 15.69 -8.92
N VAL A 88 1.41 14.88 -8.15
CA VAL A 88 1.65 15.11 -6.71
C VAL A 88 3.02 14.57 -6.31
N ASP A 89 3.89 15.45 -5.82
CA ASP A 89 5.21 15.10 -5.26
C ASP A 89 6.08 14.18 -6.15
N GLY A 90 6.04 14.37 -7.47
CA GLY A 90 6.80 13.54 -8.44
C GLY A 90 6.12 12.23 -8.82
N LEU A 91 4.94 11.94 -8.27
CA LEU A 91 4.05 10.86 -8.66
C LEU A 91 2.84 11.43 -9.41
N VAL A 92 2.00 10.53 -9.90
CA VAL A 92 0.68 10.86 -10.46
C VAL A 92 -0.38 10.16 -9.63
N ALA A 93 -1.19 10.94 -8.91
CA ALA A 93 -2.38 10.43 -8.26
C ALA A 93 -3.49 10.25 -9.29
N PHE A 94 -4.20 9.13 -9.21
CA PHE A 94 -5.29 8.82 -10.12
C PHE A 94 -6.59 8.53 -9.38
N THR A 95 -7.68 8.75 -10.09
CA THR A 95 -8.99 8.19 -9.74
C THR A 95 -9.65 7.66 -11.00
N ALA A 96 -10.10 6.42 -10.95
CA ALA A 96 -10.84 5.76 -12.02
C ALA A 96 -12.24 5.34 -11.53
N THR A 97 -13.21 5.32 -12.44
CA THR A 97 -14.56 4.82 -12.19
C THR A 97 -14.84 3.71 -13.19
N CYS A 98 -15.27 2.55 -12.69
CA CYS A 98 -15.60 1.41 -13.54
C CYS A 98 -17.02 1.54 -14.10
N LYS A 99 -17.17 1.29 -15.41
CA LYS A 99 -18.48 1.15 -16.03
C LYS A 99 -19.11 -0.15 -15.53
N GLY A 100 -20.28 -0.06 -14.90
CA GLY A 100 -20.92 -1.24 -14.30
C GLY A 100 -20.32 -1.67 -12.95
N GLY A 101 -19.43 -0.87 -12.36
CA GLY A 101 -18.81 -1.14 -11.06
C GLY A 101 -17.54 -1.98 -11.13
N THR A 102 -16.85 -2.06 -10.01
CA THR A 102 -15.63 -2.86 -9.81
C THR A 102 -15.97 -4.35 -9.71
N SER A 103 -15.04 -5.23 -10.10
CA SER A 103 -15.21 -6.68 -9.97
C SER A 103 -15.20 -7.17 -8.51
N ALA A 104 -14.60 -6.39 -7.61
CA ALA A 104 -14.64 -6.58 -6.17
C ALA A 104 -15.43 -5.45 -5.49
N HIS A 105 -15.97 -5.72 -4.30
CA HIS A 105 -16.65 -4.70 -3.50
C HIS A 105 -15.65 -3.72 -2.86
N GLY A 106 -14.52 -4.24 -2.37
CA GLY A 106 -13.42 -3.44 -1.84
C GLY A 106 -12.12 -4.22 -1.70
N GLY A 107 -11.07 -3.52 -1.27
CA GLY A 107 -9.74 -4.09 -1.04
C GLY A 107 -8.62 -3.25 -1.64
N SER A 108 -7.46 -3.87 -1.81
CA SER A 108 -6.30 -3.26 -2.45
C SER A 108 -5.67 -4.20 -3.48
N MET A 109 -5.16 -3.59 -4.54
CA MET A 109 -4.42 -4.22 -5.62
C MET A 109 -3.06 -3.54 -5.74
N GLU A 110 -2.06 -4.32 -6.07
CA GLU A 110 -0.68 -3.94 -6.31
C GLU A 110 -0.31 -4.39 -7.72
N PHE A 111 0.50 -3.59 -8.38
CA PHE A 111 0.96 -3.81 -9.73
C PHE A 111 2.47 -3.62 -9.74
N GLU A 112 3.20 -4.66 -10.10
CA GLU A 112 4.65 -4.62 -10.18
C GLU A 112 5.14 -5.10 -11.55
N ARG A 113 5.95 -4.27 -12.20
CA ARG A 113 6.62 -4.65 -13.44
C ARG A 113 7.79 -5.58 -13.15
N ASN A 114 7.75 -6.76 -13.75
CA ASN A 114 8.82 -7.73 -13.75
C ASN A 114 9.24 -8.03 -15.21
N GLY A 115 10.28 -7.33 -15.68
CA GLY A 115 10.68 -7.35 -17.09
C GLY A 115 9.60 -6.75 -17.99
N ASP A 116 9.16 -7.51 -19.00
CA ASP A 116 8.12 -7.08 -19.96
C ASP A 116 6.69 -7.35 -19.48
N GLN A 117 6.53 -7.88 -18.26
CA GLN A 117 5.24 -8.25 -17.68
C GLN A 117 4.90 -7.36 -16.49
N VAL A 118 3.61 -7.10 -16.29
CA VAL A 118 3.09 -6.50 -15.06
C VAL A 118 2.31 -7.56 -14.31
N ILE A 119 2.76 -7.85 -13.09
CA ILE A 119 2.10 -8.79 -12.19
C ILE A 119 1.14 -7.98 -11.34
N SER A 120 -0.07 -8.51 -11.15
CA SER A 120 -1.05 -7.92 -10.23
C SER A 120 -1.35 -8.86 -9.06
N GLU A 121 -1.21 -8.34 -7.86
CA GLU A 121 -1.45 -9.03 -6.60
C GLU A 121 -2.36 -8.20 -5.71
N GLY A 122 -3.04 -8.80 -4.75
CA GLY A 122 -3.95 -8.02 -3.91
C GLY A 122 -4.79 -8.83 -2.96
N THR A 123 -5.45 -8.12 -2.07
CA THR A 123 -6.48 -8.67 -1.18
C THR A 123 -7.76 -7.92 -1.43
N VAL A 124 -8.74 -8.61 -2.01
CA VAL A 124 -10.03 -8.04 -2.40
C VAL A 124 -11.17 -8.91 -1.90
N TYR A 125 -12.35 -8.31 -1.69
CA TYR A 125 -13.52 -9.01 -1.13
C TYR A 125 -14.83 -8.65 -1.84
N ASP A 126 -15.80 -9.55 -1.78
CA ASP A 126 -17.16 -9.36 -2.30
C ASP A 126 -18.08 -8.62 -1.30
N GLN A 127 -19.36 -8.43 -1.65
CA GLN A 127 -20.34 -7.76 -0.77
C GLN A 127 -20.65 -8.53 0.52
N ASN A 128 -20.32 -9.82 0.57
CA ASN A 128 -20.50 -10.69 1.73
C ASN A 128 -19.24 -10.77 2.59
N GLY A 129 -18.14 -10.11 2.18
CA GLY A 129 -16.85 -10.15 2.85
C GLY A 129 -16.00 -11.38 2.51
N ASN A 130 -16.37 -12.17 1.51
CA ASN A 130 -15.55 -13.29 1.06
C ASN A 130 -14.35 -12.79 0.27
N LEU A 131 -13.18 -13.36 0.53
CA LEU A 131 -11.97 -13.06 -0.25
C LEU A 131 -12.14 -13.54 -1.70
N LEU A 132 -11.78 -12.68 -2.63
CA LEU A 132 -11.73 -12.97 -4.05
C LEU A 132 -10.28 -13.09 -4.49
N THR A 133 -10.03 -13.89 -5.53
CA THR A 133 -8.75 -13.85 -6.23
C THR A 133 -8.69 -12.56 -7.05
N PRO A 134 -7.65 -11.73 -6.87
CA PRO A 134 -7.35 -10.60 -7.74
C PRO A 134 -7.40 -10.99 -9.22
N LYS A 135 -7.91 -10.10 -10.07
CA LYS A 135 -7.81 -10.26 -11.52
C LYS A 135 -6.64 -9.44 -12.04
N GLY A 136 -5.65 -10.12 -12.59
CA GLY A 136 -4.52 -9.57 -13.34
C GLY A 136 -4.57 -10.05 -14.78
#